data_AF-E8V571-F1
#
_entry.id   AF-E8V571-F1
#
_cell.length_a   1.000
_cell.length_b   1.000
_cell.length_c   1.000
_cell.angle_alpha   90.00
_cell.angle_beta   90.00
_cell.angle_gamma   90.00
#
_symmetry.space_group_name_H-M   'P 1'
#
loop_
_entity.id
_entity.type
_entity.pdbx_description
1 polymer ?
#
loop_
_entity_poly.entity_id
_entity_poly.type
_entity_poly.pdbx_seq_one_letter_code
_entity_poly.pdbx_strand_id
1 'polypeptide(L)'
;MEGTLSDLNGLCNSKFLEKISPSLVARARLQQQLNAQEKPARWWRRSLSGGLLPASMAVATLLMVIGVAVYGERRLARDKSTGSQDAKSQSIPNRLLTPGAIRPVTLSEICSSTDEDLDPTVPASTQNAVLEEYGVPRGRAGKNYQIDYLVNPQLGGTNDIKNLWPEPEHEGVWNARAKDELEKHLHQMVCDRTVDLTVAQREIATDWIAAYRKYVRRQTPA
;
A
#
# COMPACT_ATOMS: atom_id res chain seq x y z
N MET A 1 -32.87 64.41 34.88
CA MET A 1 -32.81 64.15 36.33
C MET A 1 -32.29 62.73 36.47
N GLU A 2 -31.00 62.49 36.24
CA GLU A 2 -29.93 62.58 37.26
C GLU A 2 -30.35 61.89 38.57
N GLY A 3 -29.82 60.69 38.75
CA GLY A 3 -29.92 59.87 39.97
C GLY A 3 -28.61 59.12 40.14
N THR A 4 -27.67 59.80 40.79
CA THR A 4 -26.28 59.46 41.04
C THR A 4 -26.11 58.44 42.17
N LEU A 5 -25.37 57.36 41.88
CA LEU A 5 -24.14 56.97 42.58
C LEU A 5 -24.10 56.97 44.13
N SER A 6 -25.18 56.61 44.83
CA SER A 6 -25.17 56.66 46.31
C SER A 6 -25.94 55.57 47.06
N ASP A 7 -26.37 54.47 46.42
CA ASP A 7 -27.19 53.45 47.12
C ASP A 7 -26.74 51.99 46.90
N LEU A 8 -25.42 51.77 46.84
CA LEU A 8 -24.85 50.42 46.99
C LEU A 8 -23.71 50.43 48.02
N ASN A 9 -23.86 51.23 49.08
CA ASN A 9 -22.93 51.27 50.22
C ASN A 9 -23.50 50.60 51.48
N GLY A 10 -24.45 49.69 51.32
CA GLY A 10 -24.96 48.85 52.40
C GLY A 10 -25.15 47.43 51.88
N LEU A 11 -24.59 46.45 52.60
CA LEU A 11 -24.65 45.01 52.36
C LEU A 11 -23.47 44.41 51.57
N CYS A 12 -22.24 44.83 51.86
CA CYS A 12 -21.09 43.93 51.70
C CYS A 12 -21.12 42.92 52.86
N ASN A 13 -21.91 41.85 52.68
CA ASN A 13 -22.01 40.76 53.63
C ASN A 13 -20.69 39.95 53.61
N SER A 14 -20.00 39.90 54.74
CA SER A 14 -18.66 39.30 54.95
C SER A 14 -18.59 37.78 54.77
N LYS A 15 -19.65 37.15 54.27
CA LYS A 15 -19.72 35.70 53.97
C LYS A 15 -19.74 35.34 52.48
N PHE A 16 -19.66 36.31 51.57
CA PHE A 16 -19.56 36.03 50.13
C PHE A 16 -18.11 35.97 49.60
N LEU A 17 -17.14 36.48 50.37
CA LEU A 17 -15.73 36.57 49.97
C LEU A 17 -14.88 35.35 50.37
N GLU A 18 -15.50 34.27 50.85
CA GLU A 18 -14.81 32.99 51.13
C GLU A 18 -15.00 31.94 50.02
N LYS A 19 -15.73 32.28 48.96
CA LYS A 19 -16.07 31.34 47.86
C LYS A 19 -15.71 31.84 46.46
N ILE A 20 -14.82 32.82 46.33
CA ILE A 20 -14.19 33.11 45.04
C ILE A 20 -13.15 32.01 44.78
N SER A 21 -13.54 31.02 43.97
CA SER A 21 -12.66 29.93 43.56
C SER A 21 -11.33 30.48 43.01
N PRO A 22 -10.17 29.91 43.37
CA PRO A 22 -8.86 30.29 42.82
C PRO A 22 -8.83 30.33 41.29
N SER A 23 -9.70 29.54 40.65
CA SER A 23 -9.87 29.46 39.20
C SER A 23 -10.41 30.76 38.57
N LEU A 24 -11.25 31.52 39.26
CA LEU A 24 -11.80 32.78 38.76
C LEU A 24 -10.76 33.90 38.79
N VAL A 25 -9.94 33.95 39.85
CA VAL A 25 -8.81 34.88 39.93
C VAL A 25 -7.73 34.54 38.90
N ALA A 26 -7.45 33.25 38.69
CA ALA A 26 -6.52 32.80 37.66
C ALA A 26 -7.00 33.15 36.24
N ARG A 27 -8.29 32.94 35.95
CA ARG A 27 -8.90 33.30 34.66
C ARG A 27 -8.86 34.80 34.39
N ALA A 28 -9.18 35.62 35.40
CA ALA A 28 -9.09 37.07 35.29
C ALA A 28 -7.66 37.54 35.00
N ARG A 29 -6.65 36.96 35.68
CA ARG A 29 -5.23 37.25 35.39
C ARG A 29 -4.82 36.82 33.98
N LEU A 30 -5.27 35.65 33.53
CA LEU A 30 -4.97 35.15 32.19
C LEU A 30 -5.56 36.07 31.09
N GLN A 31 -6.82 36.51 31.26
CA GLN A 31 -7.45 37.48 30.34
C GLN A 31 -6.72 38.82 30.30
N GLN A 32 -6.25 39.31 31.46
CA GLN A 32 -5.44 40.53 31.51
C GLN A 32 -4.11 40.38 30.79
N GLN A 33 -3.45 39.22 30.87
CA GLN A 33 -2.20 38.93 30.16
C GLN A 33 -2.40 38.81 28.63
N LEU A 34 -3.50 38.17 28.19
CA LEU A 34 -3.82 38.07 26.76
C LEU A 34 -4.13 39.44 26.16
N ASN A 35 -4.91 40.28 26.86
CA ASN A 35 -5.21 41.63 26.40
C ASN A 35 -3.97 42.57 26.39
N ALA A 36 -2.94 42.28 27.19
CA ALA A 36 -1.68 43.00 27.14
C ALA A 36 -0.78 42.58 25.96
N GLN A 37 -0.99 41.38 25.41
CA GLN A 37 -0.25 40.83 24.25
C GLN A 37 -0.80 41.33 22.90
N GLU A 38 -2.08 41.74 22.82
CA GLU A 38 -2.70 42.26 21.60
C GLU A 38 -2.39 43.73 21.28
N LYS A 39 -1.15 44.19 21.49
CA LYS A 39 -0.69 45.42 20.85
C LYS A 39 0.19 45.03 19.66
N PRO A 40 -0.36 44.89 18.44
CA PRO A 40 0.48 44.66 17.28
C PRO A 40 1.37 45.89 17.13
N ALA A 41 2.66 45.68 17.43
CA ALA A 41 3.68 46.69 17.23
C ALA A 41 3.63 47.09 15.76
N ARG A 42 3.27 48.36 15.51
CA ARG A 42 3.08 48.98 14.19
C ARG A 42 4.40 49.17 13.42
N TRP A 43 5.38 48.30 13.62
CA TRP A 43 6.71 48.40 13.02
C TRP A 43 6.72 47.99 11.54
N TRP A 44 5.77 47.15 11.10
CA TRP A 44 5.65 46.72 9.70
C TRP A 44 5.16 47.83 8.74
N ARG A 45 4.65 48.97 9.23
CA ARG A 45 4.12 50.06 8.38
C ARG A 45 5.16 51.10 7.93
N ARG A 46 6.45 50.89 8.21
CA ARG A 46 7.53 51.80 7.77
C ARG A 46 8.65 51.04 7.08
N SER A 47 8.37 50.42 5.93
CA SER A 47 9.40 50.10 4.93
C SER A 47 8.78 49.74 3.57
N LEU A 48 8.02 50.65 2.97
CA LEU A 48 7.69 50.60 1.54
C LEU A 48 7.72 52.02 0.97
N SER A 49 8.90 52.63 0.99
CA SER A 49 9.20 53.85 0.24
C SER A 49 10.65 53.78 -0.21
N GLY A 50 10.87 53.19 -1.39
CA GLY A 50 12.17 53.09 -2.06
C GLY A 50 12.16 51.96 -3.09
N GLY A 51 12.19 52.31 -4.37
CA GLY A 51 12.03 51.36 -5.48
C GLY A 51 13.13 50.31 -5.57
N LEU A 52 12.73 49.06 -5.82
CA LEU A 52 13.47 47.93 -6.40
C LEU A 52 12.49 46.75 -6.55
N LEU A 53 11.62 46.78 -7.57
CA LEU A 53 10.59 45.75 -7.81
C LEU A 53 10.75 44.83 -9.04
N PRO A 54 11.84 44.79 -9.85
CA PRO A 54 11.94 43.73 -10.87
C PRO A 54 12.66 42.46 -10.38
N ALA A 55 13.68 42.55 -9.52
CA ALA A 55 14.54 41.40 -9.20
C ALA A 55 13.88 40.40 -8.23
N SER A 56 13.15 40.87 -7.21
CA SER A 56 12.51 39.99 -6.21
C SER A 56 11.35 39.17 -6.80
N MET A 57 10.59 39.75 -7.74
CA MET A 57 9.53 39.03 -8.44
C MET A 57 10.10 37.95 -9.36
N ALA A 58 11.21 38.20 -10.05
CA ALA A 58 11.88 37.21 -10.90
C ALA A 58 12.43 36.01 -10.11
N VAL A 59 12.96 36.24 -8.91
CA VAL A 59 13.43 35.15 -8.04
C VAL A 59 12.24 34.34 -7.50
N ALA A 60 11.15 34.99 -7.09
CA ALA A 60 9.96 34.30 -6.61
C ALA A 60 9.27 33.45 -7.71
N THR A 61 9.18 33.96 -8.94
CA THR A 61 8.63 33.20 -10.06
C THR A 61 9.54 32.03 -10.44
N LEU A 62 10.86 32.20 -10.44
CA LEU A 62 11.80 31.11 -10.69
C LEU A 62 11.69 30.01 -9.64
N LEU A 63 11.63 30.36 -8.35
CA LEU A 63 11.43 29.39 -7.27
C LEU A 63 10.09 28.67 -7.36
N MET A 64 9.03 29.38 -7.77
CA MET A 64 7.71 28.78 -7.99
C MET A 64 7.74 27.81 -9.16
N VAL A 65 8.36 28.16 -10.28
CA VAL A 65 8.52 27.28 -11.45
C VAL A 65 9.34 26.04 -11.11
N ILE A 66 10.47 26.20 -10.41
CA ILE A 66 11.28 25.08 -9.92
C ILE A 66 10.45 24.21 -8.96
N GLY A 67 9.71 24.83 -8.03
CA GLY A 67 8.84 24.13 -7.10
C GLY A 67 7.75 23.32 -7.80
N VAL A 68 7.10 23.88 -8.82
CA VAL A 68 6.11 23.20 -9.66
C VAL A 68 6.75 22.05 -10.46
N ALA A 69 7.94 22.26 -11.04
CA ALA A 69 8.67 21.22 -11.77
C ALA A 69 9.05 20.04 -10.86
N VAL A 70 9.68 20.33 -9.70
CA VAL A 70 10.05 19.32 -8.70
C VAL A 70 8.81 18.60 -8.14
N TYR A 71 7.71 19.32 -7.92
CA TYR A 71 6.46 18.73 -7.47
C TYR A 71 5.84 17.80 -8.53
N GLY A 72 5.87 18.22 -9.81
CA GLY A 72 5.39 17.44 -10.95
C GLY A 72 6.19 16.15 -11.15
N GLU A 73 7.52 16.21 -11.13
CA GLU A 73 8.36 15.01 -11.23
C GLU A 73 8.12 14.04 -10.07
N ARG A 74 7.98 14.54 -8.84
CA ARG A 74 7.68 13.70 -7.67
C ARG A 74 6.29 13.05 -7.73
N ARG A 75 5.30 13.75 -8.28
CA ARG A 75 3.95 13.19 -8.54
C ARG A 75 4.03 12.05 -9.55
N LEU A 76 4.67 12.27 -10.70
CA LEU A 76 4.84 11.25 -11.74
C LEU A 76 5.62 10.01 -11.25
N ALA A 77 6.66 10.22 -10.44
CA ALA A 77 7.42 9.14 -9.84
C ALA A 77 6.58 8.32 -8.83
N ARG A 78 5.74 8.99 -8.03
CA ARG A 78 4.82 8.33 -7.09
C ARG A 78 3.76 7.51 -7.82
N ASP A 79 3.13 8.07 -8.85
CA ASP A 79 2.09 7.37 -9.61
C ASP A 79 2.64 6.11 -10.30
N LYS A 80 3.86 6.19 -10.87
CA LYS A 80 4.57 5.00 -11.40
C LYS A 80 4.88 3.97 -10.31
N SER A 81 5.33 4.41 -9.13
CA SER A 81 5.64 3.51 -8.02
C SER A 81 4.39 2.81 -7.49
N THR A 82 3.28 3.52 -7.31
CA THR A 82 2.03 2.94 -6.81
C THR A 82 1.45 1.94 -7.82
N GLY A 83 1.39 2.31 -9.11
CA GLY A 83 0.94 1.38 -10.16
C GLY A 83 1.81 0.11 -10.29
N SER A 84 3.13 0.23 -10.11
CA SER A 84 4.03 -0.93 -10.15
C SER A 84 3.92 -1.83 -8.90
N GLN A 85 3.63 -1.27 -7.73
CA GLN A 85 3.45 -2.04 -6.50
C GLN A 85 2.08 -2.71 -6.46
N ASP A 86 1.02 -2.04 -6.94
CA ASP A 86 -0.32 -2.60 -7.03
C ASP A 86 -0.42 -3.71 -8.09
N ALA A 87 0.28 -3.57 -9.23
CA ALA A 87 0.38 -4.65 -10.20
C ALA A 87 1.14 -5.86 -9.62
N LYS A 88 2.26 -5.63 -8.90
CA LYS A 88 3.00 -6.73 -8.27
C LYS A 88 2.19 -7.42 -7.16
N SER A 89 1.41 -6.67 -6.39
CA SER A 89 0.62 -7.25 -5.30
C SER A 89 -0.55 -8.10 -5.80
N GLN A 90 -1.11 -7.78 -6.97
CA GLN A 90 -2.13 -8.61 -7.64
C GLN A 90 -1.52 -9.86 -8.29
N SER A 91 -0.27 -9.79 -8.73
CA SER A 91 0.45 -10.91 -9.35
C SER A 91 1.09 -11.88 -8.36
N ILE A 92 0.97 -11.69 -7.04
CA ILE A 92 1.52 -12.61 -6.04
C ILE A 92 0.37 -13.10 -5.15
N PRO A 93 0.23 -14.42 -4.91
CA PRO A 93 -0.80 -14.93 -4.02
C PRO A 93 -0.62 -14.45 -2.58
N ASN A 94 -1.74 -14.37 -1.87
CA ASN A 94 -1.69 -14.14 -0.44
C ASN A 94 -1.18 -15.41 0.26
N ARG A 95 0.06 -15.37 0.77
CA ARG A 95 0.71 -16.53 1.42
C ARG A 95 -0.08 -17.12 2.60
N LEU A 96 -0.95 -16.34 3.27
CA LEU A 96 -1.78 -16.86 4.34
C LEU A 96 -2.89 -17.78 3.83
N LEU A 97 -3.39 -17.51 2.62
CA LEU A 97 -4.45 -18.28 1.96
C LEU A 97 -3.85 -19.41 1.11
N THR A 98 -2.76 -19.10 0.39
CA THR A 98 -2.10 -20.00 -0.56
C THR A 98 -0.63 -20.20 -0.19
N PRO A 99 -0.32 -20.98 0.86
CA PRO A 99 1.07 -21.29 1.24
C PRO A 99 1.79 -22.25 0.27
N GLY A 100 1.08 -22.91 -0.65
CA GLY A 100 1.63 -23.87 -1.61
C GLY A 100 1.56 -25.31 -1.13
N ALA A 101 0.35 -25.88 -1.06
CA ALA A 101 0.18 -27.26 -0.63
C ALA A 101 0.72 -28.26 -1.66
N ILE A 102 1.54 -29.21 -1.17
CA ILE A 102 2.19 -30.25 -1.96
C ILE A 102 1.87 -31.64 -1.40
N ARG A 103 2.03 -32.66 -2.24
CA ARG A 103 1.95 -34.08 -1.85
C ARG A 103 3.32 -34.75 -1.98
N PRO A 104 3.60 -35.83 -1.21
CA PRO A 104 4.76 -36.66 -1.46
C PRO A 104 4.73 -37.20 -2.89
N VAL A 105 5.83 -37.03 -3.62
CA VAL A 105 6.04 -37.54 -4.97
C VAL A 105 7.47 -38.03 -5.13
N THR A 106 7.66 -39.00 -6.02
CA THR A 106 8.99 -39.38 -6.49
C THR A 106 9.34 -38.66 -7.79
N LEU A 107 10.64 -38.52 -8.07
CA LEU A 107 11.09 -37.96 -9.34
C LEU A 107 10.61 -38.80 -10.54
N SER A 108 10.49 -40.12 -10.41
CA SER A 108 9.97 -40.93 -11.51
C SER A 108 8.49 -40.65 -11.77
N GLU A 109 7.68 -40.41 -10.74
CA GLU A 109 6.26 -40.06 -10.92
C GLU A 109 6.09 -38.75 -11.70
N ILE A 110 6.84 -37.70 -11.34
CA ILE A 110 6.69 -36.39 -11.98
C ILE A 110 7.41 -36.27 -13.32
N CYS A 111 8.48 -37.03 -13.55
CA CYS A 111 9.27 -36.96 -14.79
C CYS A 111 8.92 -38.04 -15.82
N SER A 112 8.01 -38.97 -15.49
CA SER A 112 7.48 -39.95 -16.45
C SER A 112 6.16 -39.51 -17.10
N SER A 113 5.53 -38.46 -16.57
CA SER A 113 4.30 -37.91 -17.15
C SER A 113 4.55 -37.41 -18.57
N THR A 114 3.78 -37.92 -19.52
CA THR A 114 3.66 -37.32 -20.87
C THR A 114 2.65 -36.17 -20.89
N ASP A 115 1.94 -35.98 -19.80
CA ASP A 115 0.98 -34.89 -19.63
C ASP A 115 1.76 -33.63 -19.24
N GLU A 116 2.03 -32.81 -20.25
CA GLU A 116 2.66 -31.48 -20.11
C GLU A 116 1.66 -30.41 -19.68
N ASP A 117 0.41 -30.76 -19.34
CA ASP A 117 -0.60 -29.81 -18.87
C ASP A 117 -0.15 -29.16 -17.55
N LEU A 118 0.18 -27.87 -17.62
CA LEU A 118 0.54 -27.05 -16.48
C LEU A 118 -0.69 -26.68 -15.65
N ASP A 119 -1.87 -26.59 -16.28
CA ASP A 119 -3.08 -26.03 -15.67
C ASP A 119 -4.22 -27.05 -15.65
N PRO A 120 -4.03 -28.22 -15.01
CA PRO A 120 -5.05 -29.24 -15.00
C PRO A 120 -6.33 -28.71 -14.35
N THR A 121 -7.45 -28.98 -15.03
CA THR A 121 -8.76 -28.37 -14.72
C THR A 121 -9.13 -28.52 -13.24
N VAL A 122 -9.26 -27.38 -12.55
CA VAL A 122 -9.76 -27.30 -11.18
C VAL A 122 -11.30 -27.41 -11.19
N PRO A 123 -11.93 -28.26 -10.36
CA PRO A 123 -13.38 -28.35 -10.29
C PRO A 123 -14.05 -27.00 -9.95
N ALA A 124 -15.18 -26.71 -10.58
CA ALA A 124 -15.89 -25.44 -10.39
C ALA A 124 -16.25 -25.15 -8.92
N SER A 125 -16.54 -26.18 -8.11
CA SER A 125 -16.75 -26.02 -6.67
C SER A 125 -15.53 -25.48 -5.95
N THR A 126 -14.34 -25.97 -6.31
CA THR A 126 -13.06 -25.54 -5.73
C THR A 126 -12.71 -24.14 -6.21
N GLN A 127 -12.89 -23.84 -7.50
CA GLN A 127 -12.69 -22.49 -8.03
C GLN A 127 -13.56 -21.46 -7.27
N ASN A 128 -14.83 -21.78 -7.02
CA ASN A 128 -15.72 -20.91 -6.27
C ASN A 128 -15.28 -20.68 -4.82
N ALA A 129 -14.75 -21.72 -4.16
CA ALA A 129 -14.23 -21.61 -2.80
C ALA A 129 -12.98 -20.71 -2.75
N VAL A 130 -12.06 -20.85 -3.71
CA VAL A 130 -10.86 -19.98 -3.83
C VAL A 130 -11.28 -18.52 -3.99
N LEU A 131 -12.21 -18.24 -4.90
CA LEU A 131 -12.70 -16.88 -5.14
C LEU A 131 -13.35 -16.26 -3.90
N GLU A 132 -14.10 -17.06 -3.14
CA GLU A 132 -14.73 -16.63 -1.89
C GLU A 132 -13.68 -16.29 -0.83
N GLU A 133 -12.66 -17.13 -0.63
CA GLU A 133 -11.58 -16.91 0.32
C GLU A 133 -10.74 -15.66 -0.02
N TYR A 134 -10.57 -15.38 -1.31
CA TYR A 134 -9.89 -14.18 -1.82
C TYR A 134 -10.80 -12.95 -1.92
N GLY A 135 -12.10 -13.07 -1.65
CA GLY A 135 -13.06 -11.96 -1.79
C GLY A 135 -13.24 -11.46 -3.22
N VAL A 136 -12.96 -12.28 -4.23
CA VAL A 136 -13.07 -11.94 -5.65
C VAL A 136 -14.49 -12.25 -6.15
N PRO A 137 -15.23 -11.26 -6.70
CA PRO A 137 -16.56 -11.51 -7.25
C PRO A 137 -16.52 -12.49 -8.42
N ARG A 138 -17.41 -13.50 -8.42
CA ARG A 138 -17.48 -14.55 -9.45
C ARG A 138 -17.51 -14.03 -10.89
N GLY A 139 -18.12 -12.87 -11.12
CA GLY A 139 -18.19 -12.24 -12.45
C GLY A 139 -16.85 -11.76 -13.04
N ARG A 140 -15.77 -11.73 -12.24
CA ARG A 140 -14.42 -11.32 -12.67
C ARG A 140 -13.49 -12.49 -12.98
N ALA A 141 -13.78 -13.68 -12.45
CA ALA A 141 -12.90 -14.85 -12.43
C ALA A 141 -12.72 -15.58 -13.76
N GLY A 142 -13.40 -15.17 -14.83
CA GLY A 142 -13.19 -15.71 -16.18
C GLY A 142 -12.83 -14.65 -17.21
N LYS A 143 -12.61 -13.40 -16.76
CA LYS A 143 -12.21 -12.29 -17.63
C LYS A 143 -10.81 -11.78 -17.33
N ASN A 144 -10.46 -11.75 -16.04
CA ASN A 144 -9.24 -11.12 -15.57
C ASN A 144 -8.33 -12.08 -14.80
N TYR A 145 -8.88 -13.21 -14.35
CA TYR A 145 -8.17 -14.17 -13.53
C TYR A 145 -8.39 -15.59 -14.04
N GLN A 146 -7.42 -16.47 -13.81
CA GLN A 146 -7.57 -17.92 -13.79
C GLN A 146 -7.41 -18.43 -12.35
N ILE A 147 -8.06 -19.55 -12.01
CA ILE A 147 -7.78 -20.22 -10.74
C ILE A 147 -6.67 -21.22 -10.98
N ASP A 148 -5.52 -20.94 -10.39
CA ASP A 148 -4.29 -21.65 -10.73
C ASP A 148 -3.50 -22.07 -9.49
N TYR A 149 -2.61 -23.05 -9.68
CA TYR A 149 -1.75 -23.66 -8.69
C TYR A 149 -0.55 -22.77 -8.39
N LEU A 150 -0.23 -22.50 -7.12
CA LEU A 150 1.04 -21.84 -6.76
C LEU A 150 2.24 -22.77 -6.99
N VAL A 151 2.11 -24.05 -6.61
CA VAL A 151 3.04 -25.11 -6.99
C VAL A 151 2.35 -26.00 -7.99
N ASN A 152 2.86 -26.06 -9.22
CA ASN A 152 2.31 -26.92 -10.27
C ASN A 152 2.22 -28.41 -9.84
N PRO A 153 1.18 -29.18 -10.24
CA PRO A 153 1.11 -30.63 -10.03
C PRO A 153 2.31 -31.43 -10.57
N GLN A 154 2.95 -30.96 -11.64
CA GLN A 154 4.21 -31.51 -12.17
C GLN A 154 5.41 -31.30 -11.23
N LEU A 155 5.29 -30.38 -10.27
CA LEU A 155 6.22 -30.20 -9.15
C LEU A 155 5.65 -30.77 -7.84
N GLY A 156 4.60 -31.58 -7.90
CA GLY A 156 3.98 -32.21 -6.74
C GLY A 156 2.96 -31.35 -5.99
N GLY A 157 2.48 -30.27 -6.59
CA GLY A 157 1.34 -29.50 -6.09
C GLY A 157 0.04 -30.31 -6.00
N THR A 158 -0.90 -29.83 -5.19
CA THR A 158 -2.23 -30.45 -5.03
C THR A 158 -3.36 -29.49 -5.42
N ASN A 159 -4.56 -30.01 -5.62
CA ASN A 159 -5.79 -29.22 -5.85
C ASN A 159 -6.40 -28.71 -4.53
N ASP A 160 -5.63 -28.68 -3.44
CA ASP A 160 -6.05 -28.07 -2.17
C ASP A 160 -6.17 -26.56 -2.36
N ILE A 161 -7.18 -25.95 -1.75
CA ILE A 161 -7.38 -24.49 -1.78
C ILE A 161 -6.13 -23.72 -1.30
N LYS A 162 -5.33 -24.32 -0.42
CA LYS A 162 -4.04 -23.80 0.05
C LYS A 162 -2.92 -23.80 -1.00
N ASN A 163 -3.17 -24.36 -2.17
CA ASN A 163 -2.30 -24.28 -3.33
C ASN A 163 -2.94 -23.53 -4.49
N LEU A 164 -4.18 -23.05 -4.36
CA LEU A 164 -4.90 -22.40 -5.44
C LEU A 164 -5.10 -20.91 -5.16
N TRP A 165 -5.08 -20.08 -6.20
CA TRP A 165 -5.29 -18.64 -6.08
C TRP A 165 -5.84 -18.04 -7.38
N PRO A 166 -6.49 -16.87 -7.34
CA PRO A 166 -6.88 -16.12 -8.52
C PRO A 166 -5.65 -15.43 -9.13
N GLU A 167 -5.08 -16.01 -10.16
CA GLU A 167 -3.94 -15.47 -10.88
C GLU A 167 -4.38 -14.53 -12.01
N PRO A 168 -3.77 -13.36 -12.19
CA PRO A 168 -4.02 -12.50 -13.35
C PRO A 168 -3.72 -13.19 -14.69
N GLU A 169 -4.73 -13.26 -15.54
CA GLU A 169 -4.65 -13.95 -16.83
C GLU A 169 -3.82 -13.18 -17.87
N HIS A 170 -4.06 -11.85 -17.97
CA HIS A 170 -3.45 -11.00 -19.00
C HIS A 170 -2.92 -9.66 -18.47
N GLU A 171 -3.23 -9.31 -17.21
CA GLU A 171 -2.90 -8.00 -16.66
C GLU A 171 -1.43 -7.96 -16.17
N GLY A 172 -0.68 -6.96 -16.65
CA GLY A 172 0.70 -6.74 -16.25
C GLY A 172 1.69 -7.73 -16.87
N VAL A 173 2.98 -7.56 -16.53
CA VAL A 173 4.06 -8.45 -17.01
C VAL A 173 4.17 -9.73 -16.21
N TRP A 174 3.63 -9.76 -14.99
CA TRP A 174 3.62 -10.92 -14.10
C TRP A 174 2.21 -11.53 -14.13
N ASN A 175 1.94 -12.34 -15.15
CA ASN A 175 0.66 -12.98 -15.41
C ASN A 175 0.83 -14.50 -15.58
N ALA A 176 -0.26 -15.22 -15.78
CA ALA A 176 -0.31 -16.67 -16.01
C ALA A 176 0.81 -17.16 -16.94
N ARG A 177 0.89 -16.60 -18.15
CA ARG A 177 1.90 -16.98 -19.14
C ARG A 177 3.35 -16.89 -18.62
N ALA A 178 3.66 -15.89 -17.79
CA ALA A 178 4.98 -15.77 -17.19
C ALA A 178 5.25 -16.86 -16.16
N LYS A 179 4.23 -17.21 -15.37
CA LYS A 179 4.35 -18.29 -14.39
C LYS A 179 4.44 -19.65 -15.07
N ASP A 180 3.66 -19.92 -16.11
CA ASP A 180 3.73 -21.16 -16.91
C ASP A 180 5.15 -21.40 -17.44
N GLU A 181 5.80 -20.34 -17.93
CA GLU A 181 7.17 -20.42 -18.41
C GLU A 181 8.14 -20.84 -17.28
N LEU A 182 8.00 -20.25 -16.09
CA LEU A 182 8.78 -20.65 -14.92
C LEU A 182 8.51 -22.11 -14.54
N GLU A 183 7.25 -22.54 -14.52
CA GLU A 183 6.87 -23.89 -14.09
C GLU A 183 7.42 -24.95 -15.03
N LYS A 184 7.28 -24.73 -16.34
CA LYS A 184 7.90 -25.57 -17.36
C LYS A 184 9.42 -25.63 -17.18
N HIS A 185 10.06 -24.49 -16.92
CA HIS A 185 11.51 -24.45 -16.74
C HIS A 185 11.95 -25.19 -15.47
N LEU A 186 11.25 -25.01 -14.35
CA LEU A 186 11.53 -25.71 -13.10
C LEU A 186 11.33 -27.21 -13.24
N HIS A 187 10.25 -27.66 -13.87
CA HIS A 187 9.99 -29.08 -14.10
C HIS A 187 11.12 -29.71 -14.91
N GLN A 188 11.52 -29.08 -16.03
CA GLN A 188 12.66 -29.53 -16.83
C GLN A 188 13.95 -29.61 -15.99
N MET A 189 14.27 -28.56 -15.24
CA MET A 189 15.48 -28.52 -14.41
C MET A 189 15.49 -29.61 -13.32
N VAL A 190 14.33 -29.90 -12.73
CA VAL A 190 14.16 -30.98 -11.74
C VAL A 190 14.35 -32.35 -12.39
N CYS A 191 13.76 -32.58 -13.56
CA CYS A 191 13.91 -33.83 -14.29
C CYS A 191 15.34 -34.04 -14.82
N ASP A 192 16.02 -32.97 -15.18
CA ASP A 192 17.45 -32.96 -15.54
C ASP A 192 18.38 -33.03 -14.32
N ARG A 193 17.84 -33.08 -13.09
CA ARG A 193 18.59 -33.13 -11.82
C ARG A 193 19.48 -31.90 -11.57
N THR A 194 19.23 -30.79 -12.25
CA THR A 194 19.99 -29.54 -12.08
C THR A 194 19.47 -28.69 -10.91
N VAL A 195 18.21 -28.88 -10.52
CA VAL A 195 17.58 -28.30 -9.33
C VAL A 195 16.90 -29.42 -8.54
N ASP A 196 17.05 -29.41 -7.22
CA ASP A 196 16.35 -30.35 -6.35
C ASP A 196 14.85 -30.00 -6.28
N LEU A 197 13.98 -31.02 -6.32
CA LEU A 197 12.52 -30.83 -6.29
C LEU A 197 12.07 -29.99 -5.09
N THR A 198 12.63 -30.25 -3.90
CA THR A 198 12.24 -29.51 -2.69
C THR A 198 12.68 -28.05 -2.75
N VAL A 199 13.77 -27.76 -3.45
CA VAL A 199 14.24 -26.40 -3.71
C VAL A 199 13.30 -25.70 -4.67
N ALA A 200 12.91 -26.34 -5.78
CA ALA A 200 11.97 -25.79 -6.75
C ALA A 200 10.61 -25.46 -6.08
N GLN A 201 10.03 -26.43 -5.36
CA GLN A 201 8.78 -26.28 -4.61
C GLN A 201 8.84 -25.12 -3.62
N ARG A 202 9.91 -25.05 -2.81
CA ARG A 202 10.06 -23.97 -1.82
C ARG A 202 10.17 -22.61 -2.49
N GLU A 203 10.94 -22.49 -3.57
CA GLU A 203 11.21 -21.20 -4.19
C GLU A 203 10.00 -20.65 -4.94
N ILE A 204 9.27 -21.48 -5.70
CA ILE A 204 8.04 -21.04 -6.37
C ILE A 204 6.95 -20.65 -5.35
N ALA A 205 6.77 -21.44 -4.29
CA ALA A 205 5.81 -21.12 -3.23
C ALA A 205 6.19 -19.88 -2.41
N THR A 206 7.48 -19.55 -2.36
CA THR A 206 7.96 -18.41 -1.57
C THR A 206 7.76 -17.10 -2.31
N ASP A 207 8.28 -17.01 -3.54
CA ASP A 207 8.22 -15.83 -4.39
C ASP A 207 8.48 -16.29 -5.84
N TRP A 208 7.41 -16.63 -6.55
CA TRP A 208 7.50 -17.14 -7.91
C TRP A 208 8.12 -16.10 -8.87
N ILE A 209 7.97 -14.79 -8.63
CA ILE A 209 8.61 -13.74 -9.44
C ILE A 209 10.13 -13.76 -9.24
N ALA A 210 10.60 -13.92 -8.00
CA ALA A 210 12.02 -14.09 -7.73
C ALA A 210 12.57 -15.39 -8.34
N ALA A 211 11.80 -16.48 -8.27
CA ALA A 211 12.14 -17.75 -8.91
C ALA A 211 12.23 -17.59 -10.45
N TYR A 212 11.27 -16.90 -11.09
CA TYR A 212 11.31 -16.59 -12.52
C TYR A 212 12.63 -15.93 -12.90
N ARG A 213 12.98 -14.84 -12.21
CA ARG A 213 14.21 -14.09 -12.47
C ARG A 213 15.46 -14.95 -12.31
N LYS A 214 15.46 -15.88 -11.35
CA LYS A 214 16.58 -16.77 -11.07
C LYS A 214 16.75 -17.84 -12.15
N TYR A 215 15.66 -18.50 -12.54
CA TYR A 215 15.72 -19.71 -13.36
C TYR A 215 15.55 -19.46 -14.86
N VAL A 216 14.61 -18.57 -15.23
CA VAL A 216 14.36 -18.22 -16.64
C VAL A 216 15.46 -17.29 -17.20
N ARG A 217 16.33 -16.77 -16.33
CA ARG A 217 17.45 -15.87 -16.66
C ARG A 217 17.04 -14.62 -17.46
N ARG A 218 15.81 -14.14 -17.21
CA ARG A 218 15.27 -12.88 -17.72
C ARG A 218 14.81 -12.00 -16.56
N GLN A 219 15.04 -10.69 -16.65
CA GLN A 219 14.60 -9.75 -15.61
C GLN A 219 13.08 -9.54 -15.61
N THR A 220 12.46 -9.68 -16.78
CA THR A 220 11.01 -9.58 -17.03
C THR A 220 10.58 -10.59 -18.09
N PRO A 221 9.32 -11.07 -18.03
CA PRO A 221 8.70 -11.86 -19.09
C PRO A 221 8.60 -11.09 -20.41
N ALA A 222 8.51 -11.83 -21.52
CA ALA A 222 8.44 -11.29 -22.88
C ALA A 222 7.02 -10.92 -23.29
#